data_AF-A0A485P9F8-F1
#
_entry.id   AF-A0A485P9F8-F1
#
_cell.length_a   1.000
_cell.length_b   1.000
_cell.length_c   1.000
_cell.angle_alpha   90.00
_cell.angle_beta   90.00
_cell.angle_gamma   90.00
#
_symmetry.space_group_name_H-M   'P 1'
#
loop_
_entity.id
_entity.type
_entity.pdbx_description
1 polymer ?
#
loop_
_entity_poly.entity_id
_entity_poly.type
_entity_poly.pdbx_seq_one_letter_code
_entity_poly.pdbx_strand_id
1 'polypeptide(L)'
;MASWEIKMNDVDEKDVDEFNSNGFKCPTCFAVMGRKCDNELKWCTADKMKCVEFSGVINTGLKDIAVEMKKCIQADLCKEMITYMGFPIANESKTCRSAIRNGARVRPPAPIFFVLFLKKLLH
;
A
#
# COMPACT_ATOMS: atom_id res chain seq x y z
N MET A 1 22.11 -9.01 7.37
CA MET A 1 21.22 -8.02 6.72
C MET A 1 19.97 -8.77 6.29
N ALA A 2 18.78 -8.36 6.73
CA ALA A 2 17.53 -9.00 6.31
C ALA A 2 17.11 -8.46 4.94
N SER A 3 16.71 -9.36 4.05
CA SER A 3 16.17 -9.04 2.73
C SER A 3 14.91 -9.86 2.53
N TRP A 4 13.92 -9.26 1.88
CA TRP A 4 12.76 -9.99 1.40
C TRP A 4 12.84 -10.14 -0.12
N GLU A 5 12.31 -11.27 -0.57
CA GLU A 5 12.37 -11.69 -1.96
C GLU A 5 11.04 -11.37 -2.65
N ILE A 6 11.12 -10.78 -3.85
CA ILE A 6 9.98 -10.70 -4.77
C ILE A 6 9.70 -12.12 -5.23
N LYS A 7 8.54 -12.66 -4.85
CA LYS A 7 8.11 -13.99 -5.28
C LYS A 7 7.21 -13.86 -6.48
N MET A 8 7.27 -14.84 -7.37
CA MET A 8 6.36 -14.92 -8.51
C MET A 8 4.89 -15.00 -8.07
N ASN A 9 4.62 -15.54 -6.87
CA ASN A 9 3.31 -15.57 -6.23
C ASN A 9 2.83 -14.20 -5.71
N ASP A 10 3.68 -13.16 -5.66
CA ASP A 10 3.22 -11.79 -5.39
C ASP A 10 2.27 -11.28 -6.51
N VAL A 11 2.28 -11.94 -7.68
CA VAL A 11 1.31 -11.73 -8.77
C VAL A 11 -0.08 -12.26 -8.41
N ASP A 12 -0.15 -13.33 -7.63
CA ASP A 12 -1.36 -14.10 -7.34
C ASP A 12 -1.90 -13.87 -5.91
N GLU A 13 -1.41 -12.83 -5.22
CA GLU A 13 -1.92 -12.51 -3.89
C GLU A 13 -3.42 -12.22 -3.99
N LYS A 14 -4.25 -13.06 -3.37
CA LYS A 14 -5.70 -12.96 -3.45
C LYS A 14 -6.17 -11.61 -2.91
N ASP A 15 -7.06 -10.98 -3.67
CA ASP A 15 -7.71 -9.75 -3.25
C ASP A 15 -8.49 -9.97 -1.95
N VAL A 16 -8.32 -9.04 -1.02
CA VAL A 16 -8.99 -9.04 0.28
C VAL A 16 -10.14 -8.04 0.26
N ASP A 17 -11.28 -8.46 0.78
CA ASP A 17 -12.44 -7.59 0.93
C ASP A 17 -12.33 -6.66 2.15
N GLU A 18 -13.23 -5.68 2.24
CA GLU A 18 -13.23 -4.70 3.32
C GLU A 18 -13.37 -5.33 4.72
N PHE A 19 -14.18 -6.38 4.86
CA PHE A 19 -14.49 -7.00 6.15
C PHE A 19 -13.34 -7.86 6.68
N ASN A 20 -12.53 -8.41 5.78
CA ASN A 20 -11.33 -9.18 6.09
C ASN A 20 -10.05 -8.32 6.09
N SER A 21 -10.19 -7.00 5.91
CA SER A 21 -9.07 -6.05 5.89
C SER A 21 -8.77 -5.45 7.27
N ASN A 22 -7.63 -4.78 7.38
CA ASN A 22 -7.31 -3.92 8.52
C ASN A 22 -7.87 -2.49 8.40
N GLY A 23 -8.72 -2.21 7.40
CA GLY A 23 -9.26 -0.88 7.13
C GLY A 23 -8.30 0.09 6.42
N PHE A 24 -7.15 -0.41 5.95
CA PHE A 24 -6.19 0.37 5.16
C PHE A 24 -6.17 -0.09 3.71
N LYS A 25 -5.79 0.84 2.81
CA LYS A 25 -5.59 0.59 1.39
C LYS A 25 -4.22 1.07 0.92
N CYS A 26 -3.69 0.39 -0.07
CA CYS A 26 -2.51 0.79 -0.83
C CYS A 26 -2.77 0.67 -2.33
N PRO A 27 -2.11 1.51 -3.16
CA PRO A 27 -1.93 1.19 -4.56
C PRO A 27 -1.30 -0.19 -4.67
N THR A 28 -1.90 -1.07 -5.46
CA THR A 28 -1.43 -2.45 -5.61
C THR A 28 -1.35 -2.81 -7.07
N CYS A 29 -0.16 -3.17 -7.52
CA CYS A 29 0.08 -3.67 -8.87
C CYS A 29 1.41 -4.43 -8.93
N PHE A 30 1.51 -5.30 -9.91
CA PHE A 30 2.76 -5.97 -10.24
C PHE A 30 2.91 -6.03 -11.75
N ALA A 31 3.95 -5.41 -12.27
CA ALA A 31 4.20 -5.29 -13.69
C ALA A 31 5.63 -5.71 -14.01
N VAL A 32 5.75 -6.53 -15.07
CA VAL A 32 7.03 -7.11 -15.52
C VAL A 32 7.16 -6.85 -17.02
N MET A 33 8.38 -6.61 -17.49
CA MET A 33 8.70 -6.35 -18.90
C MET A 33 7.94 -5.14 -19.47
N GLY A 34 7.86 -4.04 -18.71
CA GLY A 34 7.29 -2.79 -19.18
C GLY A 34 5.76 -2.79 -19.33
N ARG A 35 5.07 -3.79 -18.76
CA ARG A 35 3.62 -3.71 -18.55
C ARG A 35 3.28 -2.51 -17.68
N LYS A 36 2.06 -1.98 -17.83
CA LYS A 36 1.61 -0.85 -17.02
C LYS A 36 1.26 -1.33 -15.60
N CYS A 37 1.79 -0.64 -14.59
CA CYS A 37 1.42 -0.85 -13.19
C CYS A 37 0.28 0.13 -12.86
N ASP A 38 -0.97 -0.34 -12.88
CA ASP A 38 -2.13 0.49 -12.57
C ASP A 38 -2.24 0.74 -11.06
N ASN A 39 -2.53 1.97 -10.64
CA ASN A 39 -2.57 2.35 -9.22
C ASN A 39 -3.91 1.99 -8.54
N GLU A 40 -4.42 0.79 -8.78
CA GLU A 40 -5.66 0.33 -8.15
C GLU A 40 -5.50 0.25 -6.64
N LEU A 41 -6.44 0.83 -5.89
CA LEU A 41 -6.41 0.81 -4.43
C LEU A 41 -7.04 -0.48 -3.90
N LYS A 42 -6.20 -1.39 -3.40
CA LYS A 42 -6.64 -2.65 -2.79
C LYS A 42 -6.52 -2.60 -1.27
N TRP A 43 -7.35 -3.40 -0.59
CA TRP A 43 -7.34 -3.51 0.86
C TRP A 43 -6.11 -4.26 1.36
N CYS A 44 -5.57 -3.82 2.49
CA CYS A 44 -4.48 -4.50 3.16
C CYS A 44 -5.00 -5.57 4.12
N THR A 45 -4.33 -6.73 4.15
CA THR A 45 -4.54 -7.77 5.15
C THR A 45 -4.13 -7.30 6.55
N ALA A 46 -4.58 -8.03 7.57
CA ALA A 46 -4.17 -7.82 8.96
C ALA A 46 -2.64 -7.69 9.07
N ASP A 47 -2.17 -6.78 9.93
CA ASP A 47 -0.75 -6.41 10.18
C ASP A 47 -0.01 -5.57 9.12
N LYS A 48 -0.50 -5.50 7.88
CA LYS A 48 0.16 -4.73 6.80
C LYS A 48 -0.27 -3.25 6.80
N MET A 49 0.53 -2.39 7.42
CA MET A 49 0.19 -0.98 7.68
C MET A 49 0.95 0.03 6.79
N LYS A 50 1.80 -0.45 5.88
CA LYS A 50 2.62 0.38 4.99
C LYS A 50 2.39 0.01 3.53
N CYS A 51 2.52 0.99 2.65
CA CYS A 51 2.59 0.77 1.21
C CYS A 51 4.05 0.85 0.78
N VAL A 52 4.51 -0.16 0.05
CA VAL A 52 5.77 -0.09 -0.68
C VAL A 52 5.48 0.15 -2.15
N GLU A 53 6.26 1.04 -2.75
CA GLU A 53 6.33 1.23 -4.19
C GLU A 53 7.78 0.95 -4.60
N PHE A 54 7.96 0.02 -5.50
CA PHE A 54 9.25 -0.44 -5.97
C PHE A 54 9.29 -0.44 -7.50
N SER A 55 10.40 0.01 -8.06
CA SER A 55 10.73 -0.22 -9.46
C SER A 55 12.22 -0.50 -9.61
N GLY A 56 12.58 -1.26 -10.65
CA GLY A 56 13.98 -1.58 -10.93
C GLY A 56 14.13 -2.39 -12.20
N VAL A 57 15.38 -2.64 -12.57
CA VAL A 57 15.75 -3.48 -13.71
C VAL A 57 16.55 -4.68 -13.21
N ILE A 58 15.98 -5.86 -13.33
CA ILE A 58 16.63 -7.13 -12.98
C ILE A 58 17.54 -7.52 -14.15
N ASN A 59 18.84 -7.64 -13.90
CA ASN A 59 19.78 -8.12 -14.90
C ASN A 59 19.98 -9.63 -14.75
N THR A 60 19.45 -10.39 -15.72
CA THR A 60 19.54 -11.86 -15.72
C THR A 60 20.78 -12.40 -16.45
N GLY A 61 21.66 -11.51 -16.93
CA GLY A 61 22.76 -11.84 -17.85
C GLY A 61 22.33 -12.11 -19.29
N LEU A 62 21.12 -12.65 -19.51
CA LEU A 62 20.55 -12.87 -20.85
C LEU A 62 19.68 -11.70 -21.32
N LYS A 63 18.92 -11.11 -20.38
CA LYS A 63 17.98 -10.02 -20.65
C LYS A 63 17.76 -9.16 -19.41
N ASP A 64 17.61 -7.87 -19.65
CA ASP A 64 17.17 -6.92 -18.64
C ASP A 64 15.64 -6.93 -18.54
N ILE A 65 15.14 -7.10 -17.31
CA ILE A 65 13.72 -7.20 -17.01
C ILE A 65 13.34 -6.02 -16.11
N ALA A 66 12.63 -5.05 -16.67
CA ALA A 66 12.01 -3.99 -15.88
C ALA A 66 10.86 -4.56 -15.04
N VAL A 67 10.85 -4.22 -13.75
CA VAL A 67 9.81 -4.59 -12.79
C VAL A 67 9.31 -3.35 -12.08
N GLU A 68 8.00 -3.27 -11.86
CA GLU A 68 7.34 -2.30 -11.00
C GLU A 68 6.34 -3.04 -10.10
N MET A 69 6.34 -2.72 -8.81
CA MET A 69 5.51 -3.37 -7.81
C MET A 69 5.02 -2.35 -6.79
N LYS A 70 3.74 -2.42 -6.45
CA LYS A 70 3.13 -1.68 -5.34
C LYS A 70 2.32 -2.67 -4.52
N LYS A 71 2.47 -2.66 -3.19
CA LYS A 71 1.69 -3.54 -2.31
C LYS A 71 1.66 -3.07 -0.85
N CYS A 72 0.75 -3.66 -0.09
CA CYS A 72 0.77 -3.58 1.37
C CYS A 72 1.91 -4.44 1.93
N ILE A 73 2.64 -3.92 2.92
CA ILE A 73 3.68 -4.63 3.65
C ILE A 73 3.62 -4.32 5.16
N GLN A 74 4.28 -5.18 5.94
CA GLN A 74 4.58 -4.89 7.34
C GLN A 74 5.63 -3.76 7.44
N ALA A 75 5.67 -3.09 8.59
CA ALA A 75 6.45 -1.87 8.76
C ALA A 75 7.97 -2.10 8.82
N ASP A 76 8.39 -3.28 9.26
CA ASP A 76 9.78 -3.76 9.30
C ASP A 76 10.37 -3.96 7.90
N LEU A 77 9.58 -4.50 6.96
CA LEU A 77 9.99 -4.72 5.56
C LEU A 77 10.31 -3.42 4.78
N CYS A 78 9.92 -2.25 5.29
CA CYS A 78 10.27 -0.96 4.68
C CYS A 78 11.79 -0.75 4.61
N LYS A 79 12.56 -1.26 5.58
CA LYS A 79 14.03 -1.05 5.64
C LYS A 79 14.84 -2.16 4.99
N GLU A 80 14.20 -3.29 4.70
CA GLU A 80 14.86 -4.44 4.10
C GLU A 80 15.15 -4.24 2.62
N MET A 81 16.23 -4.85 2.14
CA MET A 81 16.55 -4.85 0.71
C MET A 81 15.60 -5.79 -0.04
N ILE A 82 15.23 -5.39 -1.25
CA ILE A 82 14.41 -6.19 -2.14
C ILE A 82 15.36 -7.01 -3.01
N THR A 83 15.14 -8.32 -3.08
CA THR A 83 15.90 -9.23 -3.94
C THR A 83 14.97 -9.97 -4.89
N TYR A 84 15.51 -10.45 -6.01
CA TYR A 84 14.77 -11.25 -6.98
C TYR A 84 15.62 -12.43 -7.43
N MET A 85 15.34 -13.64 -6.92
CA MET A 85 15.98 -14.89 -7.35
C MET A 85 17.53 -14.83 -7.38
N GLY A 86 18.13 -14.00 -6.53
CA GLY A 86 19.58 -13.77 -6.49
C GLY A 86 20.17 -12.93 -7.64
N PHE A 87 19.36 -12.44 -8.58
CA PHE A 87 19.82 -11.57 -9.66
C PHE A 87 20.08 -10.14 -9.18
N PRO A 88 21.11 -9.46 -9.74
CA PRO A 88 21.36 -8.07 -9.45
C PRO A 88 20.23 -7.17 -9.99
N ILE A 89 19.90 -6.15 -9.20
CA ILE A 89 18.90 -5.14 -9.55
C ILE A 89 19.63 -3.82 -9.77
N ALA A 90 19.40 -3.20 -10.92
CA ALA A 90 19.90 -1.88 -11.28
C ALA A 90 18.77 -0.86 -11.31
N ASN A 91 19.13 0.43 -11.19
CA ASN A 91 18.20 1.56 -11.25
C ASN A 91 17.00 1.41 -10.30
N GLU A 92 17.24 0.90 -9.10
CA GLU A 92 16.17 0.68 -8.14
C GLU A 92 15.62 1.99 -7.57
N SER A 93 14.31 2.03 -7.39
CA SER A 93 13.61 3.05 -6.63
C SER A 93 12.69 2.34 -5.65
N LYS A 94 12.83 2.65 -4.36
CA LYS A 94 11.97 2.11 -3.31
C LYS A 94 11.43 3.26 -2.47
N THR A 95 10.11 3.34 -2.40
CA THR A 95 9.41 4.28 -1.52
C THR A 95 8.55 3.52 -0.54
N CYS A 96 8.60 3.87 0.74
CA CYS A 96 7.70 3.33 1.76
C CYS A 96 6.86 4.44 2.37
N ARG A 97 5.53 4.28 2.35
CA ARG A 97 4.56 5.27 2.88
C ARG A 97 3.58 4.61 3.83
N SER A 98 2.92 5.42 4.66
CA SER A 98 1.80 4.93 5.48
C SER A 98 0.62 4.58 4.58
N ALA A 99 -0.06 3.47 4.88
CA ALA A 99 -1.25 3.08 4.16
C ALA A 99 -2.40 4.06 4.39
N ILE A 100 -3.28 4.16 3.40
CA ILE A 100 -4.42 5.08 3.43
C ILE A 100 -5.51 4.45 4.28
N ARG A 101 -5.86 5.09 5.41
CA ARG A 101 -6.98 4.62 6.23
C ARG A 101 -8.28 4.92 5.48
N ASN A 102 -8.96 3.87 5.04
CA ASN A 102 -10.24 3.98 4.36
C ASN A 102 -11.34 3.70 5.37
N GLY A 103 -11.51 4.65 6.29
CA GLY A 103 -12.71 4.75 7.12
C GLY A 103 -13.42 6.02 6.71
N ALA A 104 -14.73 5.95 6.46
CA ALA A 104 -15.54 7.16 6.47
C ALA A 104 -15.14 7.94 7.73
N ARG A 105 -14.60 9.16 7.58
CA ARG A 105 -14.71 10.11 8.67
C ARG A 105 -16.21 10.26 8.86
N VAL A 106 -16.79 9.50 9.79
CA VAL A 106 -17.98 9.95 10.49
C VAL A 106 -17.48 11.20 11.20
N ARG A 107 -17.49 12.32 10.47
CA ARG A 107 -17.40 13.64 11.06
C ARG A 107 -18.60 13.62 11.99
N PRO A 108 -18.43 13.59 13.32
CA PRO A 108 -19.58 13.69 14.19
C PRO A 108 -20.34 14.93 13.70
N PRO A 109 -21.66 14.84 13.46
CA PRO A 109 -22.42 16.02 13.08
C PRO A 109 -22.04 17.09 14.08
N ALA A 110 -21.65 18.27 13.57
CA ALA A 110 -21.33 19.41 14.43
C ALA A 110 -22.45 19.51 15.48
N PRO A 111 -22.15 19.72 16.77
CA PRO A 111 -23.19 19.75 17.78
C PRO A 111 -24.06 20.99 17.55
N ILE A 112 -25.14 20.85 16.77
CA ILE A 112 -26.20 21.87 16.58
C ILE A 112 -27.12 21.89 17.83
N PHE A 113 -26.55 21.78 19.03
CA PHE A 113 -27.30 21.64 20.29
C PHE A 113 -26.97 22.73 21.30
N PHE A 114 -26.66 23.96 20.85
CA PHE A 114 -26.47 25.10 21.77
C PHE A 114 -27.05 26.44 21.29
N VAL A 115 -28.10 26.45 20.46
CA VAL A 115 -28.78 27.72 20.07
C VAL A 115 -30.25 27.79 20.51
N LEU A 116 -30.86 26.71 21.01
CA LEU A 116 -32.28 26.71 21.39
C LEU A 116 -32.58 27.04 22.86
N PHE A 117 -31.57 27.25 23.72
CA PHE A 117 -31.80 27.57 25.14
C PHE A 117 -31.72 29.05 25.52
N LEU A 118 -31.20 29.94 24.67
CA LEU A 118 -31.11 31.37 24.99
C LEU A 118 -32.36 32.19 24.62
N LYS A 119 -33.31 31.63 23.86
CA LYS A 119 -34.53 32.35 23.45
C LYS A 119 -35.68 32.28 24.47
N LYS A 120 -35.50 31.57 25.59
CA LYS A 120 -36.54 31.37 26.62
C LYS A 120 -36.30 32.14 27.95
N LEU A 121 -35.31 33.03 27.97
CA LEU A 121 -34.96 33.87 29.14
C LEU A 121 -35.22 35.38 28.90
N LEU A 122 -35.91 35.73 27.83
CA LEU A 122 -36.18 37.11 27.41
C LEU A 122 -37.67 37.38 27.14
N HIS A 123 -38.55 36.72 27.89
CA HIS A 123 -39.97 37.07 28.01
C HIS A 123 -40.45 36.86 29.44
#